data_AF-A3UFL8-F1
#
_entry.id   AF-A3UFL8-F1
#
_cell.length_a   1.000
_cell.length_b   1.000
_cell.length_c   1.000
_cell.angle_alpha   90.00
_cell.angle_beta   90.00
_cell.angle_gamma   90.00
#
_symmetry.space_group_name_H-M   'P 1'
#
loop_
_entity.id
_entity.type
_entity.pdbx_description
1 polymer ?
#
loop_
_entity_poly.entity_id
_entity_poly.type
_entity_poly.pdbx_seq_one_letter_code
_entity_poly.pdbx_strand_id
1 'polypeptide(L)' 'MTCAVVEFPASRTEACAPSVTDWLDSQARVIEIWIDRLVATGGDVGLIAVLDQHAAFLRDALERSAAGETV' A
#
# COMPACT_ATOMS: atom_id res chain seq x y z
N MET A 1 8.82 -1.79 -35.50
CA MET A 1 8.22 -2.05 -34.18
C MET A 1 8.32 -0.77 -33.39
N THR A 2 7.21 -0.06 -33.19
CA THR A 2 7.14 1.19 -32.43
C THR A 2 6.57 0.87 -31.07
N CYS A 3 7.40 0.91 -30.02
CA CYS A 3 6.92 0.89 -28.64
C CYS A 3 6.08 2.15 -28.42
N ALA A 4 4.83 1.98 -28.03
CA ALA A 4 4.04 3.09 -27.50
C ALA A 4 4.70 3.51 -26.18
N VAL A 5 5.30 4.70 -26.17
CA VAL A 5 5.64 5.38 -24.93
C VAL A 5 4.32 5.69 -24.24
N VAL A 6 4.04 5.00 -23.14
CA VAL A 6 2.95 5.39 -22.26
C VAL A 6 3.42 6.67 -21.58
N GLU A 7 3.04 7.81 -22.17
CA GLU A 7 3.18 9.11 -21.52
C GLU A 7 2.24 9.11 -20.33
N PHE A 8 2.79 8.91 -19.13
CA PHE A 8 2.08 9.24 -17.90
C PHE A 8 2.05 10.75 -17.81
N PRO A 9 0.85 11.39 -17.87
CA PRO A 9 0.77 12.83 -17.70
C PRO A 9 1.38 13.19 -16.34
N ALA A 10 2.24 14.20 -16.33
CA ALA A 10 2.83 14.75 -15.12
C ALA A 10 1.72 14.93 -14.08
N SER A 11 1.91 14.25 -12.95
CA SER A 11 0.92 13.99 -11.91
C SER A 11 0.08 15.21 -11.61
N ARG A 12 -1.16 15.21 -12.09
CA ARG A 12 -2.20 15.95 -11.39
C ARG A 12 -2.37 15.18 -10.09
N THR A 13 -1.91 15.75 -8.98
CA THR A 13 -2.20 15.26 -7.63
C THR A 13 -3.69 15.48 -7.39
N GLU A 14 -4.54 14.74 -8.10
CA GLU A 14 -5.94 14.67 -7.74
C GLU A 14 -5.97 13.95 -6.39
N ALA A 15 -6.65 14.58 -5.42
CA ALA A 15 -6.87 13.98 -4.11
C ALA A 15 -7.34 12.54 -4.32
N CYS A 16 -6.67 11.60 -3.66
CA CYS A 16 -7.02 10.21 -3.80
C CYS A 16 -8.47 10.02 -3.33
N ALA A 17 -9.29 9.31 -4.11
CA ALA A 17 -10.68 9.11 -3.74
C ALA A 17 -10.74 8.50 -2.32
N PRO A 18 -11.63 8.98 -1.42
CA PRO A 18 -11.71 8.48 -0.04
C PRO A 18 -11.82 6.95 0.04
N SER A 19 -12.48 6.32 -0.92
CA SER A 19 -12.59 4.86 -1.05
C SER A 19 -11.26 4.14 -1.21
N VAL A 20 -10.26 4.78 -1.84
CA VAL A 20 -8.90 4.23 -1.99
C VAL A 20 -8.14 4.34 -0.68
N THR A 21 -8.25 5.46 0.02
CA THR A 21 -7.66 5.66 1.36
C THR A 21 -8.23 4.65 2.36
N ASP A 22 -9.56 4.47 2.39
CA ASP A 22 -10.22 3.46 3.24
C ASP A 22 -9.79 2.03 2.89
N TRP A 23 -9.64 1.74 1.59
CA TRP A 23 -9.15 0.44 1.13
C TRP A 23 -7.71 0.19 1.57
N LEU A 24 -6.81 1.17 1.43
CA LEU A 24 -5.41 1.08 1.86
C LEU A 24 -5.28 0.82 3.37
N ASP A 25 -6.03 1.56 4.20
CA ASP A 25 -6.07 1.32 5.65
C ASP A 25 -6.57 -0.09 5.98
N SER A 26 -7.64 -0.53 5.33
CA SER A 26 -8.19 -1.88 5.52
C SER A 26 -7.20 -2.97 5.15
N GLN A 27 -6.49 -2.84 4.03
CA GLN A 27 -5.46 -3.80 3.62
C GLN A 27 -4.30 -3.85 4.60
N ALA A 28 -3.82 -2.70 5.08
CA ALA A 28 -2.72 -2.64 6.04
C ALA A 28 -3.06 -3.42 7.32
N ARG A 29 -4.26 -3.18 7.87
CA ARG A 29 -4.75 -3.88 9.07
C ARG A 29 -4.88 -5.39 8.86
N VAL A 30 -5.39 -5.83 7.71
CA VAL A 30 -5.52 -7.26 7.40
C VAL A 30 -4.15 -7.94 7.40
N ILE A 31 -3.14 -7.30 6.83
CA ILE A 31 -1.78 -7.85 6.77
C ILE A 31 -1.16 -7.92 8.16
N GLU A 32 -1.30 -6.88 8.97
CA GLU A 32 -0.82 -6.87 10.36
C GLU A 32 -1.43 -8.03 11.18
N ILE A 33 -2.74 -8.28 11.04
CA ILE A 33 -3.41 -9.43 11.68
C ILE A 33 -2.78 -10.77 11.24
N TRP A 34 -2.45 -10.90 9.95
CA TRP A 34 -1.81 -12.12 9.44
C TRP A 34 -0.38 -12.28 9.92
N ILE A 35 0.39 -11.20 10.01
CA ILE A 35 1.73 -11.20 10.58
C ILE A 35 1.68 -11.66 12.03
N ASP A 36 0.82 -11.06 12.86
CA ASP A 36 0.66 -11.42 14.26
C ASP A 36 0.30 -12.90 14.42
N ARG A 37 -0.62 -13.39 13.58
CA ARG A 37 -1.02 -14.80 13.59
C ARG A 37 0.12 -15.72 13.19
N LEU A 38 0.87 -15.38 12.14
CA LEU A 38 2.01 -16.18 11.69
C LEU A 38 3.10 -16.24 12.77
N VAL A 39 3.43 -15.10 13.39
CA VAL A 39 4.37 -15.02 14.52
C VAL A 39 3.89 -15.90 15.68
N ALA A 40 2.61 -15.79 16.07
CA ALA A 40 2.05 -16.57 17.18
C ALA A 40 2.08 -18.09 16.92
N THR A 41 1.97 -18.52 15.66
CA THR A 41 2.02 -19.94 15.28
C THR A 41 3.42 -20.47 14.93
N GLY A 42 4.46 -19.64 15.03
CA GLY A 42 5.81 -20.02 14.59
C GLY A 42 5.91 -20.25 13.08
N GLY A 43 5.20 -19.43 12.30
CA GLY A 43 5.15 -19.49 10.84
C GLY A 43 6.47 -19.12 10.17
N ASP A 44 6.50 -19.24 8.84
CA ASP A 44 7.69 -18.99 8.04
C ASP A 44 8.19 -17.54 8.13
N VAL A 45 9.46 -17.38 8.49
CA VAL A 45 10.09 -16.06 8.68
C VAL A 45 10.20 -15.28 7.36
N GLY A 46 10.42 -15.98 6.23
CA GLY A 46 10.49 -15.35 4.92
C GLY A 46 9.16 -14.74 4.50
N LEU A 47 8.06 -15.47 4.69
CA LEU A 47 6.70 -15.00 4.46
C LEU A 47 6.35 -13.81 5.36
N ILE A 48 6.70 -13.88 6.65
CA ILE A 48 6.47 -12.77 7.59
C ILE A 48 7.20 -11.50 7.11
N ALA A 49 8.45 -11.62 6.66
CA ALA A 49 9.22 -10.48 6.15
C ALA A 49 8.60 -9.86 4.88
N VAL A 50 8.07 -10.67 3.96
CA VAL A 50 7.37 -10.19 2.76
C VAL A 50 6.10 -9.44 3.14
N LEU A 51 5.32 -9.96 4.09
CA LEU A 51 4.10 -9.32 4.56
C LEU A 51 4.41 -8.00 5.29
N ASP A 52 5.46 -7.94 6.11
CA ASP A 52 5.89 -6.72 6.78
C ASP A 52 6.29 -5.63 5.77
N GLN A 53 7.06 -5.99 4.73
CA GLN A 53 7.38 -5.08 3.64
C GLN A 53 6.12 -4.58 2.91
N HIS A 54 5.13 -5.45 2.73
CA HIS A 54 3.87 -5.07 2.10
C HIS A 54 3.03 -4.13 2.97
N ALA A 55 2.99 -4.35 4.29
CA ALA A 55 2.35 -3.43 5.23
C ALA A 55 3.02 -2.03 5.21
N ALA A 56 4.35 -1.99 5.14
CA ALA A 56 5.09 -0.73 5.00
C ALA A 56 4.74 0.00 3.70
N PHE A 57 4.62 -0.72 2.58
CA PHE A 57 4.18 -0.15 1.30
C PHE A 57 2.77 0.46 1.40
N LEU A 58 1.82 -0.22 2.03
CA LEU A 58 0.44 0.29 2.14
C LEU A 58 0.36 1.54 3.03
N ARG A 59 1.16 1.61 4.09
CA ARG A 59 1.27 2.81 4.94
C ARG A 59 1.85 4.00 4.18
N ASP A 60 2.94 3.80 3.44
CA ASP A 60 3.51 4.86 2.59
C ASP A 60 2.52 5.32 1.51
N ALA A 61 1.78 4.38 0.88
CA ALA A 61 0.75 4.72 -0.08
C ALA A 61 -0.39 5.55 0.55
N LEU A 62 -0.80 5.21 1.78
CA LEU A 62 -1.83 5.94 2.53
C LEU A 62 -1.36 7.35 2.92
N GLU A 63 -0.12 7.49 3.37
CA GLU A 63 0.46 8.80 3.71
C GLU A 63 0.51 9.73 2.48
N ARG A 64 0.90 9.19 1.33
CA ARG A 64 0.91 9.92 0.06
C ARG A 64 -0.49 10.28 -0.42
N SER A 65 -1.48 9.42 -0.17
CA SER A 65 -2.86 9.67 -0.57
C SER A 65 -3.50 10.79 0.26
N ALA A 66 -3.20 10.84 1.56
CA ALA A 66 -3.65 11.89 2.48
C ALA A 66 -2.94 13.24 2.26
N ALA A 67 -1.65 13.23 1.89
CA ALA A 67 -0.89 14.45 1.63
C ALA A 67 -1.44 15.26 0.44
N GLY A 68 -2.13 14.61 -0.51
CA GLY A 68 -2.79 15.25 -1.65
C GLY A 68 -4.03 16.10 -1.29
N GLU A 69 -4.53 16.06 -0.06
CA GLU A 69 -5.73 16.78 0.40
C GLU A 69 -5.41 18.17 1.01
N THR A 70 -4.13 18.54 1.12
CA THR A 70 -3.67 19.77 1.83
C THR A 70 -3.20 20.92 0.92
N VAL A 71 -3.59 20.96 -0.36
CA VAL A 71 -3.23 22.03 -1.32
C VAL A 71 -4.45 22.75 -1.86
#